data_AF-A0A8C6X4H6-F1
#
_entry.id   AF-A0A8C6X4H6-F1
#
_cell.length_a   1.000
_cell.length_b   1.000
_cell.length_c   1.000
_cell.angle_alpha   90.00
_cell.angle_beta   90.00
_cell.angle_gamma   90.00
#
_symmetry.space_group_name_H-M   'P 1'
#
loop_
_entity.id
_entity.type
_entity.pdbx_description
1 polymer ?
#
loop_
_entity_poly.entity_id
_entity_poly.type
_entity_poly.pdbx_seq_one_letter_code
_entity_poly.pdbx_strand_id
1 'polypeptide(L)'
;MFAKLKKKIADEVATAPRPGGLVRMPRSGSKESVTSAGGESGDDFPSDGSSSREDLSSQLYRRNEQIRKLEVKLSDYAEQVRNLQKIKEKLENALETHQDSFVKKLQEQNETHQASLGKMTEEMNLSLEKKDQERRLLSAQLQEMREQSLNLFQKRDEIDELEGFQQQELAKIKHMLLKKEESLAQMEEELRSSTQELLQTRDELQAAQDLSSRLAREVQELQQQQGDLAMERWEMVLVSKRIGWGAERAELEASEFGLWLKVSLPMAVQVEEKTQLVDQLQEKVAVLEKRLEGSLSGDEHFQELFREVSIGTAGRGVMTDFFFPSSGQLADLTLSLQQKEQQIAAKTESLLKREEEAKSLRQGETICQHQCREHFFFLAAVLELASMALEDPLHLSEDGELEANGELVSSDAVQLQKENQDLEQQIVEKNKMIKQLQQRMAELKKTLQKELKIRPDGDLPEVPTAGLTVTNNSDLSDSREINFEYLKHVVLKFMSCRESEALHLIKALSVLLNFSPEEENMVKETLEYKMSWFGSKPLPRGSVRPSVSNPKMMWS
;
A
#
# COMPACT_ATOMS: atom_id res chain seq x y z
N MET A 1 -38.88 -40.54 17.23
CA MET A 1 -39.74 -41.07 16.15
C MET A 1 -39.38 -42.49 15.69
N PHE A 2 -38.18 -43.02 15.98
CA PHE A 2 -37.77 -44.39 15.62
C PHE A 2 -38.49 -45.53 16.38
N ALA A 3 -38.95 -45.31 17.61
CA ALA A 3 -39.66 -46.33 18.39
C ALA A 3 -41.07 -46.67 17.86
N LYS A 4 -41.73 -45.71 17.20
CA LYS A 4 -43.06 -45.91 16.60
C LYS A 4 -42.98 -46.68 15.27
N LEU A 5 -41.85 -46.62 14.56
CA LEU A 5 -41.63 -47.37 13.32
C LEU A 5 -41.38 -48.87 13.60
N LYS A 6 -40.60 -49.19 14.64
CA LYS A 6 -40.34 -50.60 15.04
C LYS A 6 -41.60 -51.34 15.51
N LYS A 7 -42.54 -50.64 16.17
CA LYS A 7 -43.84 -51.21 16.58
C LYS A 7 -44.75 -51.50 15.39
N LYS A 8 -44.70 -50.66 14.34
CA LYS A 8 -45.53 -50.81 13.13
C LYS A 8 -45.06 -51.97 12.24
N ILE A 9 -43.75 -52.24 12.22
CA ILE A 9 -43.17 -53.39 11.50
C ILE A 9 -43.43 -54.71 12.24
N ALA A 10 -43.49 -54.71 13.58
CA ALA A 10 -43.84 -55.90 14.35
C ALA A 10 -45.33 -56.29 14.24
N ASP A 11 -46.24 -55.31 14.14
CA ASP A 11 -47.67 -55.57 13.97
C ASP A 11 -48.04 -55.98 12.52
N GLU A 12 -47.32 -55.53 11.50
CA GLU A 12 -47.57 -55.94 10.09
C GLU A 12 -47.07 -57.35 9.75
N VAL A 13 -46.07 -57.86 10.48
CA VAL A 13 -45.57 -59.25 10.30
C VAL A 13 -46.53 -60.28 10.93
N ALA A 14 -47.48 -59.86 11.76
CA ALA A 14 -48.47 -60.75 12.40
C ALA A 14 -49.71 -61.05 11.52
N THR A 15 -49.89 -60.37 10.38
CA THR A 15 -51.08 -60.48 9.53
C THR A 15 -50.77 -60.79 8.07
N ALA A 16 -50.03 -61.86 7.81
CA ALA A 16 -49.98 -62.50 6.49
C ALA A 16 -49.91 -64.04 6.63
N PRO A 17 -50.57 -64.81 5.75
CA PRO A 17 -50.86 -66.23 6.00
C PRO A 17 -49.64 -67.10 5.71
N ARG A 18 -49.36 -68.05 6.62
CA ARG A 18 -48.36 -69.11 6.41
C ARG A 18 -48.75 -70.01 5.21
N PRO A 19 -47.81 -70.36 4.31
CA PRO A 19 -48.02 -71.44 3.36
C PRO A 19 -47.64 -72.76 4.04
N GLY A 20 -48.64 -73.53 4.45
CA GLY A 20 -48.40 -74.81 5.13
C GLY A 20 -49.62 -75.28 5.91
N GLY A 21 -50.65 -75.73 5.20
CA GLY A 21 -51.85 -76.30 5.78
C GLY A 21 -52.49 -77.29 4.81
N LEU A 22 -52.31 -78.58 5.10
CA LEU A 22 -53.02 -79.70 4.49
C LEU A 22 -54.53 -79.43 4.52
N VAL A 23 -55.14 -79.24 3.34
CA VAL A 23 -56.60 -79.27 3.18
C VAL A 23 -57.00 -80.50 2.38
N ARG A 24 -57.72 -81.34 3.11
CA ARG A 24 -58.44 -82.58 2.82
C ARG A 24 -59.46 -82.38 1.68
N MET A 25 -59.38 -83.26 0.67
CA MET A 25 -60.40 -83.76 -0.30
C MET A 25 -61.77 -83.06 -0.41
N PRO A 26 -62.33 -83.06 -1.64
CA PRO A 26 -63.53 -83.87 -1.84
C PRO A 26 -63.39 -84.82 -3.03
N ARG A 27 -63.49 -86.13 -2.74
CA ARG A 27 -63.82 -87.16 -3.73
C ARG A 27 -65.32 -87.08 -3.99
N SER A 28 -65.72 -86.63 -5.17
CA SER A 28 -67.08 -86.86 -5.67
C SER A 28 -67.19 -88.32 -6.10
N GLY A 29 -68.20 -89.01 -5.54
CA GLY A 29 -68.51 -90.38 -5.89
C GLY A 29 -69.36 -90.46 -7.15
N SER A 30 -69.11 -91.52 -7.92
CA SER A 30 -70.17 -92.28 -8.60
C SER A 30 -69.82 -93.75 -8.46
N LYS A 31 -70.55 -94.41 -7.56
CA LYS A 31 -70.66 -95.86 -7.44
C LYS A 31 -72.03 -96.21 -8.01
N GLU A 32 -72.04 -96.95 -9.10
CA GLU A 32 -73.22 -97.65 -9.61
C GLU A 32 -72.74 -99.09 -9.89
N SER A 33 -73.00 -99.99 -8.94
CA SER A 33 -74.22 -100.80 -8.82
C SER A 33 -74.11 -102.07 -9.67
N VAL A 34 -73.60 -103.10 -9.00
CA VAL A 34 -73.74 -104.50 -9.36
C VAL A 34 -75.20 -104.92 -9.18
N THR A 35 -75.87 -105.34 -10.25
CA THR A 35 -77.05 -106.20 -10.17
C THR A 35 -76.80 -107.44 -10.99
N SER A 36 -76.45 -108.50 -10.25
CA SER A 36 -76.51 -109.88 -10.67
C SER A 36 -77.98 -110.26 -10.90
N ALA A 37 -78.32 -110.64 -12.12
CA ALA A 37 -79.57 -111.31 -12.46
C ALA A 37 -79.20 -112.68 -13.05
N GLY A 38 -79.32 -113.71 -12.20
CA GLY A 38 -79.35 -115.11 -12.61
C GLY A 38 -80.75 -115.54 -13.01
N GLY A 39 -80.81 -116.52 -13.90
CA GLY A 39 -81.99 -117.03 -14.60
C GLY A 39 -81.51 -117.26 -16.04
N GLU A 40 -81.62 -118.41 -16.68
CA GLU A 40 -82.71 -119.39 -16.72
C GLU A 40 -82.19 -120.39 -17.77
N SER A 41 -82.12 -121.69 -17.55
CA SER A 41 -83.17 -122.60 -18.03
C SER A 41 -82.65 -124.02 -17.82
N GLY A 42 -83.45 -124.81 -17.10
CA GLY A 42 -83.20 -126.21 -16.85
C GLY A 42 -83.37 -127.09 -18.08
N ASP A 43 -82.78 -128.27 -17.92
CA ASP A 43 -82.97 -129.49 -18.68
C ASP A 43 -84.44 -129.84 -18.93
N ASP A 44 -84.70 -130.43 -20.11
CA ASP A 44 -85.59 -131.57 -20.26
C ASP A 44 -85.36 -132.23 -21.63
N PHE A 45 -84.51 -133.26 -21.67
CA PHE A 45 -84.40 -134.18 -22.80
C PHE A 45 -85.16 -135.48 -22.47
N PRO A 46 -86.29 -135.79 -23.13
CA PRO A 46 -86.88 -137.11 -23.05
C PRO A 46 -85.99 -138.11 -23.82
N SER A 47 -85.49 -139.09 -23.07
CA SER A 47 -84.77 -140.25 -23.58
C SER A 47 -85.79 -141.33 -23.94
N ASP A 48 -86.08 -141.43 -25.23
CA ASP A 48 -86.65 -142.60 -25.90
C ASP A 48 -86.00 -142.58 -27.29
N GLY A 49 -85.22 -143.55 -27.73
CA GLY A 49 -85.60 -144.95 -27.90
C GLY A 49 -85.28 -145.28 -29.36
N SER A 50 -84.12 -145.90 -29.60
CA SER A 50 -83.67 -146.46 -30.89
C SER A 50 -83.29 -145.44 -31.98
N SER A 51 -82.02 -145.00 -32.00
CA SER A 51 -81.47 -144.20 -33.08
C SER A 51 -80.25 -144.91 -33.65
N SER A 52 -80.36 -145.33 -34.91
CA SER A 52 -79.30 -146.04 -35.62
C SER A 52 -78.07 -145.13 -35.76
N ARG A 53 -76.90 -145.73 -35.98
CA ARG A 53 -75.60 -145.07 -36.13
C ARG A 53 -75.62 -143.85 -37.06
N GLU A 54 -76.52 -143.82 -38.05
CA GLU A 54 -76.69 -142.73 -39.01
C GLU A 54 -77.32 -141.44 -38.42
N ASP A 55 -78.19 -141.52 -37.41
CA ASP A 55 -78.88 -140.35 -36.83
C ASP A 55 -78.02 -139.62 -35.79
N LEU A 56 -77.25 -140.35 -34.97
CA LEU A 56 -76.20 -139.78 -34.11
C LEU A 56 -75.17 -139.01 -34.94
N SER A 57 -74.85 -139.53 -36.14
CA SER A 57 -73.94 -138.87 -37.08
C SER A 57 -74.52 -137.55 -37.59
N SER A 58 -75.82 -137.49 -37.88
CA SER A 58 -76.52 -136.27 -38.30
C SER A 58 -76.62 -135.22 -37.18
N GLN A 59 -76.85 -135.66 -35.94
CA GLN A 59 -76.87 -134.77 -34.78
C GLN A 59 -75.48 -134.21 -34.45
N LEU A 60 -74.44 -135.03 -34.55
CA LEU A 60 -73.04 -134.60 -34.44
C LEU A 60 -72.67 -133.62 -35.55
N TYR A 61 -73.13 -133.84 -36.79
CA TYR A 61 -72.89 -132.91 -37.89
C TYR A 61 -73.54 -131.53 -37.64
N ARG A 62 -74.80 -131.48 -37.19
CA ARG A 62 -75.48 -130.22 -36.84
C ARG A 62 -74.81 -129.50 -35.66
N ARG A 63 -74.38 -130.25 -34.63
CA ARG A 63 -73.64 -129.67 -33.51
C ARG A 63 -72.27 -129.16 -33.93
N ASN A 64 -71.52 -129.89 -34.76
CA ASN A 64 -70.25 -129.40 -35.33
C ASN A 64 -70.45 -128.14 -36.18
N GLU A 65 -71.53 -128.07 -36.96
CA GLU A 65 -71.86 -126.88 -37.74
C GLU A 65 -72.24 -125.69 -36.84
N GLN A 66 -72.96 -125.93 -35.76
CA GLN A 66 -73.25 -124.91 -34.75
C GLN A 66 -71.99 -124.46 -34.01
N ILE A 67 -71.08 -125.38 -33.68
CA ILE A 67 -69.77 -125.08 -33.09
C ILE A 67 -68.97 -124.19 -34.04
N ARG A 68 -68.87 -124.53 -35.32
CA ARG A 68 -68.21 -123.66 -36.32
C ARG A 68 -68.80 -122.26 -36.38
N LYS A 69 -70.14 -122.14 -36.37
CA LYS A 69 -70.81 -120.83 -36.35
C LYS A 69 -70.51 -120.05 -35.08
N LEU A 70 -70.42 -120.71 -33.94
CA LEU A 70 -70.04 -120.10 -32.67
C LEU A 70 -68.55 -119.73 -32.66
N GLU A 71 -67.67 -120.53 -33.26
CA GLU A 71 -66.25 -120.24 -33.43
C GLU A 71 -66.03 -119.01 -34.31
N VAL A 72 -66.76 -118.89 -35.42
CA VAL A 72 -66.73 -117.69 -36.28
C VAL A 72 -67.21 -116.46 -35.50
N LYS A 73 -68.35 -116.55 -34.82
CA LYS A 73 -68.84 -115.43 -33.99
C LYS A 73 -67.86 -115.06 -32.86
N LEU A 74 -67.25 -116.04 -32.21
CA LEU A 74 -66.24 -115.83 -31.18
C LEU A 74 -65.01 -115.11 -31.77
N SER A 75 -64.60 -115.50 -32.97
CA SER A 75 -63.52 -114.84 -33.72
C SER A 75 -63.88 -113.39 -34.08
N ASP A 76 -65.10 -113.14 -34.56
CA ASP A 76 -65.60 -111.79 -34.87
C ASP A 76 -65.66 -110.91 -33.62
N TYR A 77 -66.14 -111.45 -32.49
CA TYR A 77 -66.14 -110.75 -31.21
C TYR A 77 -64.70 -110.49 -30.71
N ALA A 78 -63.78 -111.44 -30.85
CA ALA A 78 -62.37 -111.25 -30.50
C ALA A 78 -61.69 -110.19 -31.38
N GLU A 79 -62.07 -110.09 -32.66
CA GLU A 79 -61.62 -109.01 -33.54
C GLU A 79 -62.25 -107.67 -33.18
N GLN A 80 -63.54 -107.62 -32.86
CA GLN A 80 -64.21 -106.41 -32.38
C GLN A 80 -63.57 -105.88 -31.09
N VAL A 81 -63.26 -106.76 -30.13
CA VAL A 81 -62.55 -106.37 -28.89
C VAL A 81 -61.16 -105.83 -29.20
N ARG A 82 -60.38 -106.48 -30.08
CA ARG A 82 -59.07 -105.96 -30.52
C ARG A 82 -59.17 -104.60 -31.19
N ASN A 83 -60.20 -104.37 -32.02
CA ASN A 83 -60.43 -103.10 -32.69
C ASN A 83 -60.85 -102.01 -31.71
N LEU A 84 -61.76 -102.31 -30.77
CA LEU A 84 -62.13 -101.39 -29.69
C LEU A 84 -60.94 -101.04 -28.81
N GLN A 85 -60.08 -102.01 -28.49
CA GLN A 85 -58.86 -101.80 -27.72
C GLN A 85 -57.89 -100.84 -28.45
N LYS A 86 -57.66 -101.04 -29.75
CA LYS A 86 -56.84 -100.11 -30.56
C LYS A 86 -57.43 -98.70 -30.62
N ILE A 87 -58.75 -98.57 -30.70
CA ILE A 87 -59.42 -97.26 -30.69
C ILE A 87 -59.26 -96.59 -29.32
N LYS A 88 -59.46 -97.35 -28.24
CA LYS A 88 -59.26 -96.88 -26.87
C LYS A 88 -57.83 -96.37 -26.65
N GLU A 89 -56.81 -97.15 -27.05
CA GLU A 89 -55.41 -96.74 -26.94
C GLU A 89 -55.09 -95.48 -27.76
N LYS A 90 -55.64 -95.35 -28.97
CA LYS A 90 -55.49 -94.11 -29.76
C LYS A 90 -56.13 -92.90 -29.08
N LEU A 91 -57.31 -93.08 -28.47
CA LEU A 91 -57.99 -92.01 -27.74
C LEU A 91 -57.26 -91.66 -26.44
N GLU A 92 -56.74 -92.65 -25.72
CA GLU A 92 -55.90 -92.45 -24.53
C GLU A 92 -54.62 -91.68 -24.90
N ASN A 93 -53.91 -92.09 -25.95
CA ASN A 93 -52.73 -91.38 -26.44
C ASN A 93 -53.05 -89.96 -26.93
N ALA A 94 -54.18 -89.76 -27.63
CA ALA A 94 -54.61 -88.44 -28.06
C ALA A 94 -54.97 -87.54 -26.87
N LEU A 95 -55.58 -88.11 -25.83
CA LEU A 95 -55.90 -87.39 -24.60
C LEU A 95 -54.63 -87.02 -23.82
N GLU A 96 -53.68 -87.96 -23.67
CA GLU A 96 -52.41 -87.73 -23.00
C GLU A 96 -51.59 -86.67 -23.73
N THR A 97 -51.41 -86.79 -25.04
CA THR A 97 -50.73 -85.76 -25.85
C THR A 97 -51.40 -84.40 -25.79
N HIS A 98 -52.75 -84.34 -25.76
CA HIS A 98 -53.46 -83.08 -25.57
C HIS A 98 -53.24 -82.50 -24.17
N GLN A 99 -53.30 -83.32 -23.11
CA GLN A 99 -53.02 -82.91 -21.73
C GLN A 99 -51.58 -82.42 -21.56
N ASP A 100 -50.60 -83.13 -22.10
CA ASP A 100 -49.19 -82.72 -22.10
C ASP A 100 -48.99 -81.39 -22.83
N SER A 101 -49.62 -81.23 -23.99
CA SER A 101 -49.57 -79.97 -24.74
C SER A 101 -50.22 -78.80 -23.98
N PHE A 102 -51.28 -79.07 -23.21
CA PHE A 102 -51.96 -78.08 -22.40
C PHE A 102 -51.12 -77.67 -21.18
N VAL A 103 -50.56 -78.65 -20.46
CA VAL A 103 -49.64 -78.41 -19.34
C VAL A 103 -48.41 -77.64 -19.80
N LYS A 104 -47.82 -78.03 -20.94
CA LYS A 104 -46.66 -77.36 -21.52
C LYS A 104 -46.96 -75.90 -21.89
N LYS A 105 -48.12 -75.62 -22.50
CA LYS A 105 -48.54 -74.24 -22.80
C LYS A 105 -48.73 -73.39 -21.53
N LEU A 106 -49.33 -73.96 -20.48
CA LEU A 106 -49.46 -73.27 -19.19
C LEU A 106 -48.10 -73.00 -18.55
N GLN A 107 -47.17 -73.96 -18.64
CA GLN A 107 -45.81 -73.78 -18.15
C GLN A 107 -45.06 -72.69 -18.93
N GLU A 108 -45.11 -72.71 -20.27
CA GLU A 108 -44.52 -71.69 -21.14
C GLU A 108 -45.11 -70.29 -20.86
N GLN A 109 -46.42 -70.19 -20.64
CA GLN A 109 -47.06 -68.93 -20.24
C GLN A 109 -46.56 -68.45 -18.87
N ASN A 110 -46.44 -69.35 -17.87
CA ASN A 110 -45.91 -68.98 -16.57
C ASN A 110 -44.44 -68.54 -16.64
N GLU A 111 -43.60 -69.26 -17.40
CA GLU A 111 -42.19 -68.91 -17.60
C GLU A 111 -42.03 -67.56 -18.30
N THR A 112 -42.84 -67.30 -19.35
CA THR A 112 -42.82 -65.99 -20.04
C THR A 112 -43.30 -64.85 -19.15
N HIS A 113 -44.33 -65.06 -18.31
CA HIS A 113 -44.74 -64.09 -17.31
C HIS A 113 -43.66 -63.83 -16.25
N GLN A 114 -43.02 -64.87 -15.72
CA GLN A 114 -41.92 -64.73 -14.76
C GLN A 114 -40.72 -64.01 -15.37
N ALA A 115 -40.33 -64.36 -16.60
CA ALA A 115 -39.26 -63.66 -17.33
C ALA A 115 -39.61 -62.18 -17.58
N SER A 116 -40.87 -61.88 -17.91
CA SER A 116 -41.34 -60.50 -18.08
C SER A 116 -41.30 -59.70 -16.78
N LEU A 117 -41.68 -60.31 -15.64
CA LEU A 117 -41.59 -59.68 -14.32
C LEU A 117 -40.12 -59.46 -13.90
N GLY A 118 -39.24 -60.43 -14.18
CA GLY A 118 -37.81 -60.31 -13.95
C GLY A 118 -37.22 -59.11 -14.71
N LYS A 119 -37.48 -59.02 -16.03
CA LYS A 119 -37.03 -57.89 -16.86
C LYS A 119 -37.54 -56.54 -16.36
N MET A 120 -38.83 -56.44 -16.01
CA MET A 120 -39.38 -55.20 -15.45
C MET A 120 -38.71 -54.80 -14.13
N THR A 121 -38.44 -55.78 -13.27
CA THR A 121 -37.78 -55.55 -11.98
C THR A 121 -36.34 -55.07 -12.20
N GLU A 122 -35.61 -55.69 -13.12
CA GLU A 122 -34.25 -55.28 -13.50
C GLU A 122 -34.24 -53.87 -14.11
N GLU A 123 -35.15 -53.55 -15.03
CA GLU A 123 -35.27 -52.21 -15.61
C GLU A 123 -35.58 -51.13 -14.56
N MET A 124 -36.50 -51.43 -13.63
CA MET A 124 -36.81 -50.54 -12.51
C MET A 124 -35.60 -50.33 -11.61
N ASN A 125 -34.87 -51.39 -11.27
CA ASN A 125 -33.65 -51.31 -10.45
C ASN A 125 -32.57 -50.50 -11.14
N LEU A 126 -32.34 -50.70 -12.44
CA LEU A 126 -31.39 -49.91 -13.23
C LEU A 126 -31.77 -48.42 -13.28
N SER A 127 -33.07 -48.10 -13.39
CA SER A 127 -33.54 -46.71 -13.35
C SER A 127 -33.33 -46.07 -11.98
N LEU A 128 -33.60 -46.81 -10.89
CA LEU A 128 -33.34 -46.35 -9.52
C LEU A 128 -31.85 -46.13 -9.28
N GLU A 129 -30.99 -47.03 -9.76
CA GLU A 129 -29.54 -46.90 -9.59
C GLU A 129 -28.97 -45.69 -10.35
N LYS A 130 -29.47 -45.41 -11.57
CA LYS A 130 -29.11 -44.18 -12.30
C LYS A 130 -29.54 -42.92 -11.53
N LYS A 131 -30.77 -42.88 -11.01
CA LYS A 131 -31.24 -41.75 -10.19
C LYS A 131 -30.43 -41.60 -8.90
N ASP A 132 -30.01 -42.70 -8.30
CA ASP A 132 -29.14 -42.69 -7.13
C ASP A 132 -27.75 -42.16 -7.45
N GLN A 133 -27.17 -42.53 -8.61
CA GLN A 133 -25.91 -41.97 -9.09
C GLN A 133 -26.02 -40.47 -9.36
N GLU A 134 -27.05 -40.02 -10.08
CA GLU A 134 -27.32 -38.59 -10.33
C GLU A 134 -27.47 -37.81 -9.01
N ARG A 135 -28.22 -38.36 -8.05
CA ARG A 135 -28.39 -37.74 -6.73
C ARG A 135 -27.04 -37.62 -5.99
N ARG A 136 -26.18 -38.64 -6.06
CA ARG A 136 -24.84 -38.60 -5.45
C ARG A 136 -23.97 -37.52 -6.10
N LEU A 137 -23.93 -37.45 -7.44
CA LEU A 137 -23.17 -36.43 -8.17
C LEU A 137 -23.63 -35.01 -7.84
N LEU A 138 -24.95 -34.77 -7.88
CA LEU A 138 -25.51 -33.46 -7.51
C LEU A 138 -25.23 -33.11 -6.04
N SER A 139 -25.28 -34.10 -5.14
CA SER A 139 -24.94 -33.86 -3.73
C SER A 139 -23.46 -33.52 -3.52
N ALA A 140 -22.56 -34.15 -4.28
CA ALA A 140 -21.13 -33.86 -4.25
C ALA A 140 -20.84 -32.46 -4.78
N GLN A 141 -21.44 -32.07 -5.91
CA GLN A 141 -21.32 -30.71 -6.45
C GLN A 141 -21.85 -29.65 -5.47
N LEU A 142 -22.98 -29.91 -4.82
CA LEU A 142 -23.51 -29.01 -3.81
C LEU A 142 -22.63 -28.93 -2.56
N GLN A 143 -21.90 -30.00 -2.21
CA GLN A 143 -20.95 -29.97 -1.11
C GLN A 143 -19.70 -29.18 -1.50
N GLU A 144 -19.16 -29.42 -2.70
CA GLU A 144 -18.01 -28.69 -3.23
C GLU A 144 -18.29 -27.18 -3.30
N MET A 145 -19.46 -26.77 -3.84
CA MET A 145 -19.86 -25.37 -3.87
C MET A 145 -19.96 -24.74 -2.47
N ARG A 146 -20.40 -25.51 -1.45
CA ARG A 146 -20.43 -25.04 -0.05
C ARG A 146 -19.03 -24.89 0.52
N GLU A 147 -18.15 -25.85 0.27
CA GLU A 147 -16.76 -25.80 0.71
C GLU A 147 -16.00 -24.66 0.04
N GLN A 148 -16.18 -24.44 -1.26
CA GLN A 148 -15.65 -23.29 -1.98
C GLN A 148 -16.17 -21.97 -1.38
N SER A 149 -17.47 -21.87 -1.10
CA SER A 149 -18.05 -20.69 -0.45
C SER A 149 -17.47 -20.45 0.95
N LEU A 150 -17.22 -21.51 1.73
CA LEU A 150 -16.62 -21.40 3.05
C LEU A 150 -15.16 -20.95 2.97
N ASN A 151 -14.39 -21.52 2.04
CA ASN A 151 -13.01 -21.12 1.79
C ASN A 151 -12.91 -19.65 1.34
N LEU A 152 -13.82 -19.18 0.48
CA LEU A 152 -13.86 -17.77 0.09
C LEU A 152 -14.18 -16.85 1.27
N PHE A 153 -15.07 -17.28 2.17
CA PHE A 153 -15.39 -16.53 3.37
C PHE A 153 -14.19 -16.44 4.33
N GLN A 154 -13.52 -17.57 4.58
CA GLN A 154 -12.29 -17.59 5.40
C GLN A 154 -11.19 -16.71 4.82
N LYS A 155 -10.95 -16.78 3.50
CA LYS A 155 -9.99 -15.89 2.83
C LYS A 155 -10.39 -14.42 2.94
N ARG A 156 -11.69 -14.12 2.92
CA ARG A 156 -12.18 -12.75 3.11
C ARG A 156 -11.89 -12.26 4.53
N ASP A 157 -12.16 -13.08 5.54
CA ASP A 157 -11.86 -12.76 6.93
C ASP A 157 -10.35 -12.56 7.15
N GLU A 158 -9.50 -13.43 6.60
CA GLU A 158 -8.03 -13.29 6.63
C GLU A 158 -7.56 -11.99 5.97
N ILE A 159 -8.16 -11.61 4.83
CA ILE A 159 -7.86 -10.33 4.16
C ILE A 159 -8.26 -9.15 5.05
N ASP A 160 -9.46 -9.16 5.62
CA ASP A 160 -9.94 -8.07 6.47
C ASP A 160 -9.08 -7.94 7.75
N GLU A 161 -8.57 -9.06 8.31
CA GLU A 161 -7.59 -9.05 9.41
C GLU A 161 -6.24 -8.43 8.99
N LEU A 162 -5.72 -8.84 7.82
CA LEU A 162 -4.48 -8.28 7.27
C LEU A 162 -4.60 -6.79 6.95
N GLU A 163 -5.73 -6.35 6.39
CA GLU A 163 -6.04 -4.94 6.17
C GLU A 163 -6.06 -4.18 7.51
N GLY A 164 -6.61 -4.78 8.56
CA GLY A 164 -6.56 -4.22 9.91
C GLY A 164 -5.14 -4.03 10.44
N PHE A 165 -4.26 -5.03 10.27
CA PHE A 165 -2.85 -4.92 10.63
C PHE A 165 -2.12 -3.85 9.83
N GLN A 166 -2.33 -3.82 8.50
CA GLN A 166 -1.74 -2.79 7.63
C GLN A 166 -2.18 -1.38 8.03
N GLN A 167 -3.47 -1.17 8.33
CA GLN A 167 -3.97 0.11 8.81
C GLN A 167 -3.33 0.51 10.14
N GLN A 168 -3.12 -0.46 11.05
CA GLN A 168 -2.43 -0.20 12.31
C GLN A 168 -0.96 0.19 12.10
N GLU A 169 -0.25 -0.50 11.22
CA GLU A 169 1.15 -0.19 10.88
C GLU A 169 1.26 1.17 10.18
N LEU A 170 0.38 1.47 9.23
CA LEU A 170 0.30 2.77 8.58
C LEU A 170 0.02 3.89 9.58
N ALA A 171 -0.88 3.68 10.54
CA ALA A 171 -1.15 4.65 11.60
C ALA A 171 0.08 4.89 12.50
N LYS A 172 0.82 3.83 12.85
CA LYS A 172 2.08 3.93 13.61
C LYS A 172 3.14 4.69 12.82
N ILE A 173 3.34 4.36 11.55
CA ILE A 173 4.29 5.06 10.67
C ILE A 173 3.90 6.52 10.54
N LYS A 174 2.62 6.82 10.27
CA LYS A 174 2.11 8.19 10.18
C LYS A 174 2.36 8.99 11.45
N HIS A 175 2.14 8.40 12.63
CA HIS A 175 2.44 9.06 13.91
C HIS A 175 3.94 9.31 14.09
N MET A 176 4.79 8.32 13.79
CA MET A 176 6.25 8.50 13.87
C MET A 176 6.74 9.58 12.91
N LEU A 177 6.20 9.62 11.69
CA LEU A 177 6.55 10.60 10.67
C LEU A 177 6.13 12.01 11.10
N LEU A 178 4.88 12.19 11.56
CA LEU A 178 4.40 13.46 12.12
C LEU A 178 5.30 13.94 13.27
N LYS A 179 5.66 13.05 14.20
CA LYS A 179 6.56 13.40 15.31
C LYS A 179 7.96 13.80 14.85
N LYS A 180 8.47 13.18 13.77
CA LYS A 180 9.76 13.55 13.16
C LYS A 180 9.68 14.87 12.42
N GLU A 181 8.59 15.15 11.70
CA GLU A 181 8.32 16.44 11.07
C GLU A 181 8.25 17.56 12.13
N GLU A 182 7.52 17.35 13.24
CA GLU A 182 7.46 18.29 14.36
C GLU A 182 8.85 18.56 14.96
N SER A 183 9.65 17.51 15.18
CA SER A 183 11.02 17.66 15.69
C SER A 183 11.96 18.36 14.71
N LEU A 184 11.80 18.14 13.41
CA LEU A 184 12.55 18.85 12.37
C LEU A 184 12.17 20.32 12.34
N ALA A 185 10.88 20.64 12.40
CA ALA A 185 10.41 22.02 12.44
C ALA A 185 10.96 22.79 13.66
N GLN A 186 11.04 22.13 14.82
CA GLN A 186 11.67 22.69 16.01
C GLN A 186 13.16 22.97 15.79
N MET A 187 13.92 22.01 15.26
CA MET A 187 15.34 22.18 14.97
C MET A 187 15.60 23.27 13.92
N GLU A 188 14.74 23.38 12.89
CA GLU A 188 14.83 24.44 11.90
C GLU A 188 14.59 25.82 12.52
N GLU A 189 13.64 25.93 13.46
CA GLU A 189 13.37 27.19 14.14
C GLU A 189 14.55 27.60 15.05
N GLU A 190 15.12 26.65 15.79
CA GLU A 190 16.34 26.87 16.58
C GLU A 190 17.53 27.29 15.69
N LEU A 191 17.67 26.69 14.51
CA LEU A 191 18.70 27.08 13.56
C LEU A 191 18.45 28.49 13.01
N ARG A 192 17.20 28.85 12.72
CA ARG A 192 16.83 30.21 12.29
C ARG A 192 17.13 31.24 13.37
N SER A 193 16.77 30.98 14.62
CA SER A 193 17.06 31.89 15.73
C SER A 193 18.57 32.05 15.94
N SER A 194 19.32 30.95 15.94
CA SER A 194 20.79 30.98 16.05
C SER A 194 21.44 31.74 14.90
N THR A 195 20.93 31.56 13.67
CA THR A 195 21.42 32.30 12.49
C THR A 195 21.13 33.80 12.64
N GLN A 196 19.97 34.18 13.16
CA GLN A 196 19.62 35.57 13.39
C GLN A 196 20.52 36.21 14.47
N GLU A 197 20.81 35.51 15.57
CA GLU A 197 21.75 35.95 16.60
C GLU A 197 23.17 36.11 16.05
N LEU A 198 23.62 35.18 15.20
CA LEU A 198 24.93 35.29 14.54
C LEU A 198 25.01 36.50 13.60
N LEU A 199 23.92 36.83 12.89
CA LEU A 199 23.86 38.03 12.06
C LEU A 199 23.91 39.31 12.92
N GLN A 200 23.16 39.35 14.01
CA GLN A 200 23.18 40.50 14.94
C GLN A 200 24.58 40.71 15.54
N THR A 201 25.21 39.66 16.04
CA THR A 201 26.58 39.73 16.60
C THR A 201 27.62 40.11 15.56
N ARG A 202 27.44 39.70 14.29
CA ARG A 202 28.28 40.14 13.18
C ARG A 202 28.11 41.63 12.89
N ASP A 203 26.88 42.14 12.87
CA ASP A 203 26.61 43.56 12.63
C ASP A 203 27.16 44.43 13.76
N GLU A 204 27.01 43.99 15.02
CA GLU A 204 27.62 44.64 16.18
C GLU A 204 29.15 44.65 16.10
N LEU A 205 29.76 43.52 15.71
CA LEU A 205 31.20 43.44 15.51
C LEU A 205 31.67 44.39 14.40
N GLN A 206 30.93 44.47 13.29
CA GLN A 206 31.24 45.40 12.20
C GLN A 206 31.14 46.85 12.67
N ALA A 207 30.10 47.21 13.42
CA ALA A 207 29.95 48.55 13.99
C ALA A 207 31.10 48.89 14.96
N ALA A 208 31.51 47.95 15.81
CA ALA A 208 32.65 48.12 16.70
C ALA A 208 33.98 48.26 15.93
N GLN A 209 34.15 47.52 14.84
CA GLN A 209 35.33 47.61 13.98
C GLN A 209 35.39 48.95 13.24
N ASP A 210 34.26 49.44 12.72
CA ASP A 210 34.16 50.76 12.09
C ASP A 210 34.48 51.86 13.10
N LEU A 211 33.97 51.76 14.33
CA LEU A 211 34.27 52.69 15.41
C LEU A 211 35.76 52.66 15.81
N SER A 212 36.35 51.47 15.92
CA SER A 212 37.79 51.31 16.16
C SER A 212 38.62 51.95 15.05
N SER A 213 38.20 51.84 13.78
CA SER A 213 38.90 52.46 12.65
C SER A 213 38.82 54.00 12.68
N ARG A 214 37.69 54.55 13.15
CA ARG A 214 37.51 56.00 13.34
C ARG A 214 38.40 56.52 14.45
N LEU A 215 38.39 55.86 15.60
CA LEU A 215 39.25 56.22 16.73
C LEU A 215 40.74 56.10 16.37
N ALA A 216 41.13 55.08 15.61
CA ALA A 216 42.51 54.95 15.14
C ALA A 216 42.94 56.13 14.24
N ARG A 217 42.06 56.62 13.35
CA ARG A 217 42.30 57.83 12.56
C ARG A 217 42.43 59.08 13.43
N GLU A 218 41.52 59.28 14.38
CA GLU A 218 41.59 60.42 15.31
C GLU A 218 42.88 60.41 16.13
N VAL A 219 43.31 59.25 16.63
CA VAL A 219 44.58 59.10 17.34
C VAL A 219 45.76 59.45 16.42
N GLN A 220 45.74 59.01 15.17
CA GLN A 220 46.78 59.35 14.19
C GLN A 220 46.82 60.85 13.87
N GLU A 221 45.66 61.48 13.68
CA GLU A 221 45.54 62.93 13.47
C GLU A 221 46.06 63.72 14.68
N LEU A 222 45.70 63.31 15.90
CA LEU A 222 46.21 63.93 17.14
C LEU A 222 47.72 63.74 17.30
N GLN A 223 48.26 62.56 16.97
CA GLN A 223 49.70 62.32 16.96
C GLN A 223 50.42 63.22 15.96
N GLN A 224 49.85 63.41 14.78
CA GLN A 224 50.41 64.30 13.77
C GLN A 224 50.40 65.76 14.24
N GLN A 225 49.27 66.23 14.80
CA GLN A 225 49.17 67.56 15.40
C GLN A 225 50.18 67.77 16.54
N GLN A 226 50.38 66.76 17.40
CA GLN A 226 51.41 66.85 18.44
C GLN A 226 52.82 66.91 17.86
N GLY A 227 53.09 66.17 16.78
CA GLY A 227 54.36 66.26 16.05
C GLY A 227 54.59 67.64 15.47
N ASP A 228 53.58 68.21 14.80
CA ASP A 228 53.64 69.55 14.20
C ASP A 228 53.86 70.63 15.29
N LEU A 229 53.10 70.57 16.39
CA LEU A 229 53.28 71.47 17.54
C LEU A 229 54.66 71.30 18.20
N ALA A 230 55.21 70.09 18.26
CA ALA A 230 56.55 69.85 18.78
C ALA A 230 57.63 70.46 17.86
N MET A 231 57.44 70.38 16.54
CA MET A 231 58.30 71.04 15.55
C MET A 231 58.22 72.56 15.66
N GLU A 232 57.01 73.14 15.73
CA GLU A 232 56.83 74.58 15.96
C GLU A 232 57.49 75.03 17.27
N ARG A 233 57.36 74.26 18.35
CA ARG A 233 58.06 74.53 19.62
C ARG A 233 59.57 74.50 19.46
N TRP A 234 60.12 73.53 18.73
CA TRP A 234 61.55 73.44 18.47
C TRP A 234 62.05 74.63 17.64
N GLU A 235 61.30 75.02 16.61
CA GLU A 235 61.58 76.23 15.82
C GLU A 235 61.55 77.50 16.67
N MET A 236 60.53 77.66 17.52
CA MET A 236 60.44 78.78 18.46
C MET A 236 61.64 78.84 19.41
N VAL A 237 62.10 77.69 19.93
CA VAL A 237 63.31 77.63 20.76
C VAL A 237 64.54 78.06 19.97
N LEU A 238 64.68 77.65 18.71
CA LEU A 238 65.79 78.09 17.86
C LEU A 238 65.75 79.58 17.56
N VAL A 239 64.57 80.13 17.27
CA VAL A 239 64.36 81.57 17.06
C VAL A 239 64.69 82.34 18.33
N SER A 240 64.19 81.90 19.48
CA SER A 240 64.47 82.50 20.80
C SER A 240 65.96 82.48 21.11
N LYS A 241 66.64 81.35 20.85
CA LYS A 241 68.09 81.24 21.00
C LYS A 241 68.83 82.22 20.08
N ARG A 242 68.44 82.31 18.80
CA ARG A 242 69.03 83.26 17.83
C ARG A 242 68.86 84.72 18.27
N ILE A 243 67.67 85.09 18.75
CA ILE A 243 67.42 86.43 19.30
C ILE A 243 68.29 86.67 20.53
N GLY A 244 68.42 85.69 21.42
CA GLY A 244 69.30 85.75 22.60
C GLY A 244 70.76 86.03 22.24
N TRP A 245 71.34 85.26 21.30
CA TRP A 245 72.70 85.54 20.78
C TRP A 245 72.82 86.92 20.13
N GLY A 246 71.76 87.37 19.43
CA GLY A 246 71.71 88.71 18.84
C GLY A 246 71.69 89.82 19.90
N ALA A 247 70.94 89.63 20.99
CA ALA A 247 70.88 90.56 22.11
C ALA A 247 72.21 90.61 22.86
N GLU A 248 72.83 89.46 23.17
CA GLU A 248 74.14 89.39 23.82
C GLU A 248 75.23 90.03 22.96
N ARG A 249 75.18 89.83 21.63
CA ARG A 249 76.05 90.54 20.68
C ARG A 249 75.82 92.05 20.71
N ALA A 250 74.57 92.50 20.67
CA ALA A 250 74.25 93.93 20.71
C ALA A 250 74.65 94.58 22.04
N GLU A 251 74.58 93.84 23.15
CA GLU A 251 75.02 94.30 24.47
C GLU A 251 76.56 94.39 24.56
N LEU A 252 77.29 93.45 23.94
CA LEU A 252 78.74 93.53 23.76
C LEU A 252 79.12 94.72 22.88
N GLU A 253 78.46 94.91 21.74
CA GLU A 253 78.69 96.06 20.86
C GLU A 253 78.36 97.37 21.58
N ALA A 254 77.24 97.46 22.32
CA ALA A 254 76.90 98.63 23.13
C ALA A 254 77.92 98.89 24.25
N SER A 255 78.46 97.83 24.86
CA SER A 255 79.53 97.93 25.86
C SER A 255 80.85 98.40 25.24
N GLU A 256 81.21 97.91 24.04
CA GLU A 256 82.35 98.37 23.25
C GLU A 256 82.19 99.84 22.84
N PHE A 257 81.02 100.23 22.32
CA PHE A 257 80.69 101.62 22.00
C PHE A 257 80.71 102.50 23.25
N GLY A 258 80.22 102.01 24.39
CA GLY A 258 80.29 102.69 25.68
C GLY A 258 81.73 102.90 26.16
N LEU A 259 82.60 101.89 25.99
CA LEU A 259 84.04 102.01 26.22
C LEU A 259 84.68 103.02 25.28
N TRP A 260 84.35 102.96 23.99
CA TRP A 260 84.83 103.87 22.97
C TRP A 260 84.44 105.32 23.30
N LEU A 261 83.20 105.58 23.70
CA LEU A 261 82.75 106.89 24.18
C LEU A 261 83.53 107.35 25.42
N LYS A 262 83.73 106.46 26.40
CA LYS A 262 84.52 106.75 27.61
C LYS A 262 85.97 107.13 27.31
N VAL A 263 86.55 106.58 26.26
CA VAL A 263 87.93 106.88 25.84
C VAL A 263 87.98 108.13 24.94
N SER A 264 86.99 108.31 24.07
CA SER A 264 86.95 109.41 23.10
C SER A 264 86.55 110.75 23.72
N LEU A 265 85.59 110.78 24.66
CA LEU A 265 85.15 112.02 25.32
C LEU A 265 86.30 112.77 26.06
N PRO A 266 87.13 112.11 26.89
CA PRO A 266 88.28 112.77 27.51
C PRO A 266 89.34 113.20 26.50
N MET A 267 89.53 112.44 25.41
CA MET A 267 90.42 112.85 24.33
C MET A 267 89.90 114.09 23.59
N ALA A 268 88.59 114.19 23.35
CA ALA A 268 87.98 115.38 22.75
C ALA A 268 88.12 116.61 23.66
N VAL A 269 87.93 116.45 24.97
CA VAL A 269 88.16 117.52 25.96
C VAL A 269 89.64 117.91 26.02
N GLN A 270 90.57 116.94 26.03
CA GLN A 270 92.01 117.24 25.98
C GLN A 270 92.44 117.92 24.68
N VAL A 271 91.82 117.61 23.54
CA VAL A 271 92.08 118.31 22.28
C VAL A 271 91.54 119.73 22.35
N GLU A 272 90.34 119.93 22.89
CA GLU A 272 89.76 121.28 23.07
C GLU A 272 90.61 122.13 24.04
N GLU A 273 91.04 121.56 25.17
CA GLU A 273 91.95 122.21 26.12
C GLU A 273 93.31 122.52 25.49
N LYS A 274 93.87 121.61 24.68
CA LYS A 274 95.09 121.87 23.90
C LYS A 274 94.89 122.98 22.86
N THR A 275 93.70 123.07 22.26
CA THR A 275 93.38 124.10 21.26
C THR A 275 93.28 125.47 21.94
N GLN A 276 92.64 125.53 23.11
CA GLN A 276 92.61 126.75 23.95
C GLN A 276 94.00 127.14 24.47
N LEU A 277 94.87 126.17 24.78
CA LEU A 277 96.28 126.42 25.13
C LEU A 277 97.08 126.97 23.94
N VAL A 278 96.82 126.49 22.72
CA VAL A 278 97.44 127.01 21.50
C VAL A 278 97.00 128.47 21.27
N ASP A 279 95.74 128.81 21.49
CA ASP A 279 95.24 130.18 21.37
C ASP A 279 95.87 131.10 22.43
N GLN A 280 96.01 130.64 23.68
CA GLN A 280 96.72 131.37 24.73
C GLN A 280 98.22 131.52 24.46
N LEU A 281 98.84 130.56 23.77
CA LEU A 281 100.23 130.64 23.34
C LEU A 281 100.40 131.61 22.17
N GLN A 282 99.45 131.67 21.23
CA GLN A 282 99.48 132.64 20.13
C GLN A 282 99.29 134.09 20.62
N GLU A 283 98.45 134.32 21.62
CA GLU A 283 98.29 135.64 22.26
C GLU A 283 99.56 136.04 23.06
N LYS A 284 100.23 135.07 23.71
CA LYS A 284 101.51 135.30 24.40
C LYS A 284 102.68 135.52 23.45
N VAL A 285 102.68 134.94 22.25
CA VAL A 285 103.71 135.21 21.22
C VAL A 285 103.60 136.65 20.71
N ALA A 286 102.39 137.18 20.52
CA ALA A 286 102.19 138.59 20.14
C ALA A 286 102.62 139.60 21.22
N VAL A 287 102.55 139.20 22.50
CA VAL A 287 102.91 140.06 23.65
C VAL A 287 104.39 139.94 24.05
N LEU A 288 105.06 138.83 23.72
CA LEU A 288 106.48 138.60 24.05
C LEU A 288 107.48 139.04 22.97
N GLU A 289 107.07 139.31 21.73
CA GLU A 289 107.94 139.94 20.70
C GLU A 289 108.20 141.45 20.94
N LYS A 290 107.59 142.05 21.96
CA LYS A 290 107.76 143.47 22.33
C LYS A 290 108.40 143.73 23.70
N ARG A 291 109.14 142.77 24.27
CA ARG A 291 110.22 143.07 25.25
C ARG A 291 111.04 141.84 25.65
N LEU A 292 112.25 141.81 25.09
CA LEU A 292 113.53 141.39 25.67
C LEU A 292 113.69 139.98 26.29
N GLU A 293 114.68 139.27 25.73
CA GLU A 293 115.85 138.71 26.43
C GLU A 293 115.65 138.12 27.84
N GLY A 294 115.94 136.82 27.95
CA GLY A 294 116.49 136.28 29.20
C GLY A 294 115.83 135.00 29.70
N SER A 295 116.54 133.90 29.43
CA SER A 295 116.81 132.83 30.40
C SER A 295 115.75 131.77 30.70
N LEU A 296 116.04 130.59 30.15
CA LEU A 296 116.30 129.31 30.85
C LEU A 296 115.20 128.60 31.64
N SER A 297 115.33 127.26 31.54
CA SER A 297 114.94 126.22 32.51
C SER A 297 113.47 125.80 32.42
N GLY A 298 113.09 124.53 32.33
CA GLY A 298 113.73 123.21 32.45
C GLY A 298 112.58 122.21 32.30
N ASP A 299 112.81 121.04 31.71
CA ASP A 299 112.79 119.73 32.40
C ASP A 299 111.57 119.52 33.33
N GLU A 300 110.81 118.42 33.30
CA GLU A 300 111.21 117.05 33.04
C GLU A 300 109.97 116.12 33.00
N HIS A 301 110.25 114.90 32.55
CA HIS A 301 109.41 113.73 32.37
C HIS A 301 108.91 113.01 33.66
N PHE A 302 108.07 111.99 33.41
CA PHE A 302 108.02 110.62 33.98
C PHE A 302 106.69 110.28 34.70
N GLN A 303 105.79 109.39 34.21
CA GLN A 303 105.81 107.97 33.80
C GLN A 303 105.34 107.01 34.93
N GLU A 304 104.51 106.04 34.53
CA GLU A 304 104.66 104.58 34.80
C GLU A 304 103.76 103.85 35.83
N LEU A 305 102.97 102.93 35.25
CA LEU A 305 102.63 101.52 35.55
C LEU A 305 101.95 101.04 36.86
N PHE A 306 100.82 100.36 36.60
CA PHE A 306 100.52 98.93 36.87
C PHE A 306 101.08 98.22 38.11
N ARG A 307 100.19 97.41 38.72
CA ARG A 307 100.44 95.97 39.02
C ARG A 307 99.08 95.25 39.19
N GLU A 308 98.66 94.23 38.41
CA GLU A 308 99.06 92.79 38.47
C GLU A 308 98.65 92.11 39.81
N VAL A 309 98.22 90.85 39.99
CA VAL A 309 98.12 89.55 39.27
C VAL A 309 97.15 88.66 40.10
N SER A 310 96.50 87.64 39.50
CA SER A 310 96.59 86.20 39.90
C SER A 310 95.44 85.36 39.30
N ILE A 311 95.72 84.49 38.30
CA ILE A 311 95.97 83.02 38.40
C ILE A 311 94.71 82.26 38.84
N GLY A 312 94.18 81.18 38.25
CA GLY A 312 94.60 80.24 37.21
C GLY A 312 94.01 78.83 37.52
N THR A 313 93.62 78.10 36.47
CA THR A 313 93.52 76.61 36.34
C THR A 313 92.29 75.78 36.76
N ALA A 314 91.72 75.12 35.72
CA ALA A 314 91.45 73.68 35.51
C ALA A 314 90.32 72.89 36.24
N GLY A 315 89.38 72.36 35.42
CA GLY A 315 89.09 70.91 35.37
C GLY A 315 87.74 70.35 35.88
N ARG A 316 86.94 69.79 34.94
CA ARG A 316 85.88 68.74 35.06
C ARG A 316 84.66 68.96 35.97
N GLY A 317 83.47 68.71 35.43
CA GLY A 317 82.36 68.18 36.22
C GLY A 317 80.95 68.34 35.67
N VAL A 318 80.42 67.26 35.09
CA VAL A 318 79.04 66.75 35.21
C VAL A 318 77.88 67.61 34.69
N MET A 319 77.35 67.17 33.55
CA MET A 319 76.02 67.49 33.05
C MET A 319 75.00 66.56 33.73
N THR A 320 74.22 67.09 34.67
CA THR A 320 73.02 66.45 35.20
C THR A 320 71.97 67.54 35.35
N ASP A 321 70.95 67.50 34.49
CA ASP A 321 69.60 67.92 34.89
C ASP A 321 68.58 67.02 34.19
N PHE A 322 67.94 66.24 35.05
CA PHE A 322 67.01 65.17 34.79
C PHE A 322 65.62 65.77 34.92
N PHE A 323 64.88 65.92 33.82
CA PHE A 323 63.50 66.37 33.85
C PHE A 323 62.60 65.18 34.25
N PHE A 324 62.16 65.15 35.50
CA PHE A 324 61.14 64.21 35.99
C PHE A 324 59.76 64.55 35.38
N PRO A 325 59.02 63.60 34.80
CA PRO A 325 57.60 63.79 34.52
C PRO A 325 56.79 63.69 35.82
N SER A 326 55.76 64.51 35.94
CA SER A 326 54.86 64.55 37.10
C SER A 326 54.27 63.17 37.43
N SER A 327 54.38 62.77 38.70
CA SER A 327 53.93 61.49 39.28
C SER A 327 52.47 61.10 39.04
N GLY A 328 51.60 62.02 38.60
CA GLY A 328 50.17 61.76 38.35
C GLY A 328 49.89 61.09 37.00
N GLN A 329 50.62 61.45 35.94
CA GLN A 329 50.38 60.90 34.59
C GLN A 329 50.91 59.46 34.46
N LEU A 330 52.00 59.13 35.17
CA LEU A 330 52.56 57.78 35.17
C LEU A 330 51.64 56.79 35.89
N ALA A 331 50.97 57.21 36.97
CA ALA A 331 50.03 56.37 37.71
C ALA A 331 48.76 56.05 36.91
N ASP A 332 48.23 57.04 36.18
CA ASP A 332 47.03 56.87 35.32
C ASP A 332 47.30 55.96 34.12
N LEU A 333 48.47 56.11 33.47
CA LEU A 333 48.92 55.22 32.40
C LEU A 333 49.17 53.80 32.90
N THR A 334 49.67 53.63 34.13
CA THR A 334 49.92 52.31 34.73
C THR A 334 48.60 51.59 35.05
N LEU A 335 47.60 52.31 35.57
CA LEU A 335 46.26 51.76 35.81
C LEU A 335 45.52 51.40 34.51
N SER A 336 45.64 52.23 33.48
CA SER A 336 45.06 51.96 32.16
C SER A 336 45.72 50.76 31.47
N LEU A 337 47.06 50.62 31.57
CA LEU A 337 47.79 49.44 31.12
C LEU A 337 47.36 48.18 31.87
N GLN A 338 47.24 48.24 33.20
CA GLN A 338 46.82 47.11 34.02
C GLN A 338 45.37 46.68 33.72
N GLN A 339 44.49 47.64 33.46
CA GLN A 339 43.11 47.37 33.04
C GLN A 339 43.07 46.73 31.63
N LYS A 340 43.93 47.18 30.70
CA LYS A 340 44.05 46.58 29.38
C LYS A 340 44.67 45.18 29.42
N GLU A 341 45.64 44.94 30.30
CA GLU A 341 46.20 43.61 30.54
C GLU A 341 45.15 42.63 31.09
N GLN A 342 44.32 43.06 32.04
CA GLN A 342 43.21 42.24 32.53
C GLN A 342 42.15 41.98 31.45
N GLN A 343 41.87 42.96 30.59
CA GLN A 343 40.92 42.81 29.49
C GLN A 343 41.45 41.85 28.40
N ILE A 344 42.76 41.85 28.15
CA ILE A 344 43.42 40.89 27.25
C ILE A 344 43.37 39.50 27.88
N ALA A 345 43.71 39.35 29.16
CA ALA A 345 43.69 38.08 29.88
C ALA A 345 42.32 37.40 29.86
N ALA A 346 41.25 38.14 30.16
CA ALA A 346 39.87 37.64 30.12
C ALA A 346 39.44 37.25 28.70
N LYS A 347 39.86 38.01 27.69
CA LYS A 347 39.55 37.72 26.29
C LYS A 347 40.28 36.47 25.80
N THR A 348 41.54 36.26 26.21
CA THR A 348 42.30 35.03 25.92
C THR A 348 41.69 33.80 26.59
N GLU A 349 41.20 33.88 27.83
CA GLU A 349 40.48 32.76 28.46
C GLU A 349 39.17 32.44 27.72
N SER A 350 38.41 33.46 27.30
CA SER A 350 37.17 33.23 26.54
C SER A 350 37.43 32.61 25.16
N LEU A 351 38.58 32.88 24.55
CA LEU A 351 38.98 32.29 23.27
C LEU A 351 39.43 30.85 23.45
N LEU A 352 40.19 30.54 24.51
CA LEU A 352 40.55 29.16 24.86
C LEU A 352 39.30 28.30 25.08
N LYS A 353 38.30 28.82 25.80
CA LYS A 353 37.05 28.11 26.04
C LYS A 353 36.26 27.86 24.75
N ARG A 354 36.19 28.85 23.86
CA ARG A 354 35.57 28.67 22.52
C ARG A 354 36.37 27.70 21.63
N GLU A 355 37.69 27.65 21.77
CA GLU A 355 38.53 26.69 21.04
C GLU A 355 38.27 25.25 21.52
N GLU A 356 38.11 25.05 22.83
CA GLU A 356 37.73 23.75 23.42
C GLU A 356 36.32 23.31 22.98
N GLU A 357 35.35 24.23 22.99
CA GLU A 357 33.99 23.96 22.48
C GLU A 357 34.01 23.61 20.98
N ALA A 358 34.81 24.33 20.18
CA ALA A 358 34.99 24.02 18.75
C ALA A 358 35.70 22.69 18.51
N LYS A 359 36.61 22.26 19.40
CA LYS A 359 37.23 20.93 19.36
C LYS A 359 36.21 19.84 19.69
N SER A 360 35.37 20.05 20.71
CA SER A 360 34.30 19.12 21.06
C SER A 360 33.26 18.97 19.94
N LEU A 361 32.87 20.06 19.28
CA LEU A 361 31.96 20.03 18.14
C LEU A 361 32.55 19.29 16.93
N ARG A 362 33.82 19.54 16.60
CA ARG A 362 34.52 18.80 15.53
C ARG A 362 34.61 17.30 15.83
N GLN A 363 34.86 16.93 17.09
CA GLN A 363 34.87 15.52 17.49
C GLN A 363 33.48 14.88 17.32
N GLY A 364 32.41 15.59 17.69
CA GLY A 364 31.03 15.17 17.44
C GLY A 364 30.71 14.99 15.94
N GLU A 365 31.16 15.92 15.10
CA GLU A 365 30.99 15.84 13.64
C GLU A 365 31.70 14.61 13.06
N THR A 366 32.93 14.31 13.49
CA THR A 366 33.65 13.10 13.04
C THR A 366 32.96 11.80 13.44
N ILE A 367 32.34 11.73 14.63
CA ILE A 367 31.59 10.55 15.10
C ILE A 367 30.30 10.39 14.30
N CYS A 368 29.56 11.48 14.07
CA CYS A 368 28.35 11.48 13.26
C CYS A 368 28.65 11.06 11.81
N GLN A 369 29.73 11.60 11.23
CA GLN A 369 30.18 11.24 9.89
C GLN A 369 30.60 9.77 9.80
N HIS A 370 31.25 9.23 10.83
CA HIS A 370 31.59 7.80 10.90
C HIS A 370 30.34 6.92 11.00
N GLN A 371 29.36 7.28 11.84
CA GLN A 371 28.10 6.54 11.94
C GLN A 371 27.31 6.57 10.62
N CYS A 372 27.24 7.72 9.95
CA CYS A 372 26.61 7.83 8.64
C CYS A 372 27.33 6.98 7.58
N ARG A 373 28.66 6.94 7.61
CA ARG A 373 29.46 6.13 6.67
C ARG A 373 29.29 4.63 6.90
N GLU A 374 29.26 4.18 8.14
CA GLU A 374 28.97 2.78 8.51
C GLU A 374 27.55 2.39 8.09
N HIS A 375 26.55 3.24 8.34
CA HIS A 375 25.18 3.01 7.88
C HIS A 375 25.08 2.94 6.35
N PHE A 376 25.79 3.82 5.64
CA PHE A 376 25.82 3.83 4.19
C PHE A 376 26.52 2.58 3.63
N PHE A 377 27.61 2.14 4.27
CA PHE A 377 28.31 0.90 3.91
C PHE A 377 27.45 -0.34 4.16
N PHE A 378 26.72 -0.39 5.28
CA PHE A 378 25.78 -1.46 5.57
C PHE A 378 24.63 -1.51 4.54
N LEU A 379 24.06 -0.35 4.19
CA LEU A 379 22.99 -0.27 3.20
C LEU A 379 23.49 -0.68 1.80
N ALA A 380 24.71 -0.28 1.43
CA ALA A 380 25.35 -0.69 0.19
C ALA A 380 25.61 -2.21 0.15
N ALA A 381 26.11 -2.80 1.24
CA ALA A 381 26.33 -4.25 1.32
C ALA A 381 25.01 -5.04 1.22
N VAL A 382 23.92 -4.55 1.82
CA VAL A 382 22.58 -5.16 1.69
C VAL A 382 22.07 -5.06 0.25
N LEU A 383 22.28 -3.93 -0.42
CA LEU A 383 21.92 -3.73 -1.83
C LEU A 383 22.76 -4.62 -2.75
N GLU A 384 24.04 -4.84 -2.44
CA GLU A 384 24.95 -5.71 -3.19
C GLU A 384 24.58 -7.18 -3.00
N LEU A 385 24.27 -7.61 -1.78
CA LEU A 385 23.70 -8.94 -1.50
C LEU A 385 22.35 -9.16 -2.21
N ALA A 386 21.48 -8.15 -2.23
CA ALA A 386 20.21 -8.22 -2.95
C ALA A 386 20.42 -8.27 -4.48
N SER A 387 21.42 -7.55 -5.00
CA SER A 387 21.80 -7.58 -6.42
C SER A 387 22.40 -8.93 -6.80
N MET A 388 23.29 -9.47 -5.99
CA MET A 388 23.84 -10.83 -6.17
C MET A 388 22.75 -11.90 -6.11
N ALA A 389 21.76 -11.75 -5.21
CA ALA A 389 20.61 -12.65 -5.14
C ALA A 389 19.64 -12.51 -6.34
N LEU A 390 19.70 -11.40 -7.09
CA LEU A 390 18.92 -11.17 -8.30
C LEU A 390 19.69 -11.53 -9.59
N GLU A 391 21.03 -11.56 -9.55
CA GLU A 391 21.90 -11.89 -10.69
C GLU A 391 22.21 -13.39 -10.82
N ASP A 392 21.88 -14.21 -9.83
CA ASP A 392 22.15 -15.66 -9.84
C ASP A 392 20.95 -16.44 -10.42
N PRO A 393 20.72 -16.36 -11.75
CA PRO A 393 20.81 -17.59 -12.52
C PRO A 393 21.29 -17.36 -13.97
N LEU A 394 22.54 -16.97 -14.20
CA LEU A 394 23.18 -17.13 -15.52
C LEU A 394 24.68 -17.45 -15.37
N HIS A 395 25.02 -18.73 -15.61
CA HIS A 395 26.35 -19.34 -15.86
C HIS A 395 27.13 -20.02 -14.71
N LEU A 396 26.85 -21.33 -14.56
CA LEU A 396 27.78 -22.48 -14.50
C LEU A 396 29.05 -22.42 -13.62
N SER A 397 29.13 -23.33 -12.64
CA SER A 397 30.34 -24.13 -12.43
C SER A 397 30.00 -25.55 -11.97
N GLU A 398 30.52 -26.49 -12.74
CA GLU A 398 30.76 -27.88 -12.39
C GLU A 398 31.64 -27.94 -11.13
N ASP A 399 31.18 -28.57 -10.06
CA ASP A 399 31.84 -29.73 -9.44
C ASP A 399 31.12 -30.12 -8.14
N GLY A 400 31.13 -31.42 -7.89
CA GLY A 400 30.14 -32.11 -7.07
C GLY A 400 30.17 -31.82 -5.58
N GLU A 401 29.00 -31.95 -4.95
CA GLU A 401 28.72 -33.05 -4.03
C GLU A 401 27.20 -33.20 -3.86
N LEU A 402 26.79 -34.46 -3.72
CA LEU A 402 25.41 -34.94 -3.71
C LEU A 402 24.63 -34.42 -2.50
N GLU A 403 23.66 -33.53 -2.69
CA GLU A 403 22.45 -33.49 -1.86
C GLU A 403 21.19 -33.31 -2.73
N ALA A 404 20.37 -34.37 -2.75
CA ALA A 404 19.22 -34.58 -3.61
C ALA A 404 17.97 -33.77 -3.18
N ASN A 405 18.07 -32.44 -3.09
CA ASN A 405 16.94 -31.56 -2.74
C ASN A 405 16.68 -30.41 -3.74
N GLY A 406 17.46 -30.28 -4.82
CA GLY A 406 17.34 -29.18 -5.80
C GLY A 406 16.56 -29.48 -7.09
N GLU A 407 16.19 -30.74 -7.34
CA GLU A 407 15.56 -31.16 -8.62
C GLU A 407 14.05 -30.85 -8.68
N LEU A 408 13.37 -30.83 -7.53
CA LEU A 408 11.93 -30.51 -7.48
C LEU A 408 11.65 -29.02 -7.69
N VAL A 409 12.46 -28.14 -7.11
CA VAL A 409 12.25 -26.69 -7.17
C VAL A 409 12.56 -26.13 -8.57
N SER A 410 13.54 -26.71 -9.27
CA SER A 410 13.84 -26.34 -10.67
C SER A 410 12.77 -26.85 -11.64
N SER A 411 12.22 -28.05 -11.41
CA SER A 411 11.07 -28.57 -12.18
C SER A 411 9.82 -27.72 -11.99
N ASP A 412 9.50 -27.34 -10.74
CA ASP A 412 8.33 -26.50 -10.43
C ASP A 412 8.47 -25.08 -10.98
N ALA A 413 9.67 -24.49 -10.92
CA ALA A 413 9.93 -23.17 -11.50
C ALA A 413 9.80 -23.17 -13.03
N VAL A 414 10.33 -24.19 -13.70
CA VAL A 414 10.20 -24.35 -15.16
C VAL A 414 8.75 -24.64 -15.55
N GLN A 415 8.02 -25.41 -14.75
CA GLN A 415 6.61 -25.69 -14.98
C GLN A 415 5.75 -24.44 -14.81
N LEU A 416 5.96 -23.65 -13.76
CA LEU A 416 5.27 -22.37 -13.55
C LEU A 416 5.59 -21.35 -14.65
N GLN A 417 6.83 -21.34 -15.14
CA GLN A 417 7.22 -20.47 -16.26
C GLN A 417 6.52 -20.86 -17.57
N LYS A 418 6.37 -22.16 -17.81
CA LYS A 418 5.61 -22.68 -18.96
C LYS A 418 4.12 -22.40 -18.84
N GLU A 419 3.54 -22.61 -17.66
CA GLU A 419 2.13 -22.30 -17.39
C GLU A 419 1.84 -20.80 -17.54
N ASN A 420 2.77 -19.92 -17.13
CA ASN A 420 2.67 -18.48 -17.37
C ASN A 420 2.65 -18.16 -18.87
N GLN A 421 3.54 -18.76 -19.66
CA GLN A 421 3.56 -18.59 -21.12
C GLN A 421 2.26 -19.07 -21.77
N ASP A 422 1.73 -20.22 -21.36
CA ASP A 422 0.47 -20.76 -21.88
C ASP A 422 -0.74 -19.88 -21.49
N LEU A 423 -0.75 -19.32 -20.27
CA LEU A 423 -1.77 -18.38 -19.82
C LEU A 423 -1.69 -17.04 -20.56
N GLU A 424 -0.50 -16.50 -20.80
CA GLU A 424 -0.29 -15.31 -21.63
C GLU A 424 -0.80 -15.54 -23.06
N GLN A 425 -0.49 -16.71 -23.64
CA GLN A 425 -0.99 -17.11 -24.95
C GLN A 425 -2.53 -17.17 -24.98
N GLN A 426 -3.15 -17.77 -23.95
CA GLN A 426 -4.62 -17.80 -23.82
C GLN A 426 -5.23 -16.41 -23.67
N ILE A 427 -4.58 -15.49 -22.94
CA ILE A 427 -5.04 -14.11 -22.79
C ILE A 427 -5.01 -13.40 -24.17
N VAL A 428 -3.95 -13.60 -24.95
CA VAL A 428 -3.84 -13.04 -26.30
C VAL A 428 -4.94 -13.59 -27.22
N GLU A 429 -5.21 -14.90 -27.16
CA GLU A 429 -6.27 -15.54 -27.94
C GLU A 429 -7.68 -15.07 -27.52
N LYS A 430 -7.96 -14.98 -26.21
CA LYS A 430 -9.22 -14.45 -25.69
C LYS A 430 -9.40 -12.98 -26.06
N ASN A 431 -8.35 -12.16 -26.02
CA ASN A 431 -8.39 -10.78 -26.47
C ASN A 431 -8.68 -10.67 -27.98
N LYS A 432 -8.14 -11.58 -28.80
CA LYS A 432 -8.49 -11.68 -30.23
C LYS A 432 -9.95 -12.07 -30.44
N MET A 433 -10.47 -13.00 -29.64
CA MET A 433 -11.89 -13.38 -29.66
C MET A 433 -12.80 -12.23 -29.25
N ILE A 434 -12.44 -11.47 -28.21
CA ILE A 434 -13.17 -10.27 -27.78
C ILE A 434 -13.21 -9.24 -28.91
N LYS A 435 -12.08 -8.97 -29.58
CA LYS A 435 -12.06 -8.06 -30.75
C LYS A 435 -12.96 -8.57 -31.88
N GLN A 436 -12.98 -9.87 -32.15
CA GLN A 436 -13.88 -10.45 -33.16
C GLN A 436 -15.36 -10.34 -32.75
N LEU A 437 -15.70 -10.57 -31.47
CA LEU A 437 -17.06 -10.39 -30.97
C LEU A 437 -17.48 -8.92 -30.99
N GLN A 438 -16.60 -8.00 -30.63
CA GLN A 438 -16.84 -6.55 -30.74
C GLN A 438 -17.05 -6.12 -32.20
N GLN A 439 -16.26 -6.66 -33.14
CA GLN A 439 -16.44 -6.43 -34.57
C GLN A 439 -17.80 -6.96 -35.06
N ARG A 440 -18.18 -8.20 -34.69
CA ARG A 440 -19.51 -8.75 -35.01
C ARG A 440 -20.64 -7.92 -34.41
N MET A 441 -20.48 -7.45 -33.17
CA MET A 441 -21.44 -6.55 -32.52
C MET A 441 -21.55 -5.22 -33.26
N ALA A 442 -20.44 -4.66 -33.75
CA ALA A 442 -20.44 -3.43 -34.55
C ALA A 442 -21.10 -3.63 -35.92
N GLU A 443 -20.86 -4.77 -36.57
CA GLU A 443 -21.52 -5.14 -37.82
C GLU A 443 -23.02 -5.36 -37.62
N LEU A 444 -23.43 -6.08 -36.57
CA LEU A 444 -24.84 -6.24 -36.19
C LEU A 444 -25.49 -4.90 -35.87
N LYS A 445 -24.80 -4.00 -35.16
CA LYS A 445 -25.27 -2.62 -34.93
C LYS A 445 -25.45 -1.87 -36.24
N LYS A 446 -24.52 -2.00 -37.20
CA LYS A 446 -24.66 -1.39 -38.54
C LYS A 446 -25.82 -1.99 -39.32
N THR A 447 -26.03 -3.30 -39.26
CA THR A 447 -27.16 -3.98 -39.91
C THR A 447 -28.48 -3.55 -39.28
N LEU A 448 -28.58 -3.53 -37.95
CA LEU A 448 -29.75 -3.03 -37.22
C LEU A 448 -30.01 -1.55 -37.47
N GLN A 449 -28.97 -0.71 -37.50
CA GLN A 449 -29.12 0.70 -37.85
C GLN A 449 -29.55 0.88 -39.30
N LYS A 450 -29.08 0.06 -40.24
CA LYS A 450 -29.54 0.07 -41.63
C LYS A 450 -31.00 -0.38 -41.76
N GLU A 451 -31.41 -1.41 -41.03
CA GLU A 451 -32.81 -1.85 -40.96
C GLU A 451 -33.72 -0.76 -40.35
N LEU A 452 -33.25 -0.07 -39.31
CA LEU A 452 -33.96 1.07 -38.71
C LEU A 452 -33.93 2.34 -39.58
N LYS A 453 -32.97 2.47 -40.52
CA LYS A 453 -32.88 3.59 -41.47
C LYS A 453 -33.69 3.34 -42.76
N ILE A 454 -34.24 2.14 -42.96
CA ILE A 454 -35.22 1.86 -44.03
C ILE A 454 -36.62 2.03 -43.43
N ARG A 455 -36.96 3.27 -43.09
CA ARG A 455 -38.34 3.73 -42.93
C ARG A 455 -38.38 5.13 -43.54
N PRO A 456 -39.13 5.37 -44.64
CA PRO A 456 -39.06 6.64 -45.32
C PRO A 456 -39.89 7.72 -44.59
N ASP A 457 -39.37 8.93 -44.75
CA ASP A 457 -39.95 10.27 -44.59
C ASP A 457 -40.20 10.89 -43.21
N GLY A 458 -39.65 12.10 -43.09
CA GLY A 458 -39.86 13.07 -42.01
C GLY A 458 -38.70 14.04 -41.81
N ASP A 459 -38.38 14.83 -42.85
CA ASP A 459 -37.74 16.17 -42.91
C ASP A 459 -36.59 16.65 -41.97
N LEU A 460 -35.62 17.28 -42.64
CA LEU A 460 -34.41 18.05 -42.23
C LEU A 460 -34.70 19.30 -41.36
N PRO A 461 -33.72 20.02 -40.72
CA PRO A 461 -32.30 20.17 -41.14
C PRO A 461 -31.15 20.21 -40.07
N GLU A 462 -30.04 19.60 -40.49
CA GLU A 462 -28.60 20.00 -40.49
C GLU A 462 -27.92 21.02 -39.49
N VAL A 463 -26.98 20.45 -38.69
CA VAL A 463 -25.56 20.81 -38.30
C VAL A 463 -25.15 22.19 -37.70
N PRO A 464 -23.94 22.39 -37.09
CA PRO A 464 -22.87 21.47 -36.62
C PRO A 464 -22.16 21.76 -35.27
N THR A 465 -21.52 20.71 -34.72
CA THR A 465 -20.19 20.63 -34.06
C THR A 465 -19.69 21.70 -33.07
N ALA A 466 -19.40 21.28 -31.83
CA ALA A 466 -18.14 21.42 -31.08
C ALA A 466 -18.39 21.55 -29.56
N GLY A 467 -17.53 20.94 -28.77
CA GLY A 467 -17.75 20.71 -27.34
C GLY A 467 -17.59 21.95 -26.46
N LEU A 468 -18.11 21.85 -25.24
CA LEU A 468 -17.42 22.14 -23.98
C LEU A 468 -18.41 21.89 -22.82
N THR A 469 -17.85 21.27 -21.80
CA THR A 469 -18.38 21.00 -20.46
C THR A 469 -19.17 22.16 -19.84
N VAL A 470 -20.44 21.93 -19.46
CA VAL A 470 -21.06 22.56 -18.28
C VAL A 470 -22.07 21.56 -17.68
N THR A 471 -21.76 21.09 -16.47
CA THR A 471 -22.66 20.28 -15.63
C THR A 471 -23.85 21.14 -15.18
N ASN A 472 -25.01 20.94 -15.81
CA ASN A 472 -26.25 21.62 -15.46
C ASN A 472 -27.02 20.77 -14.43
N ASN A 473 -26.92 21.13 -13.15
CA ASN A 473 -27.55 20.41 -12.03
C ASN A 473 -29.07 20.66 -11.90
N SER A 474 -29.68 21.49 -12.76
CA SER A 474 -31.11 21.79 -12.74
C SER A 474 -31.98 20.73 -13.46
N ASP A 475 -31.42 20.02 -14.45
CA ASP A 475 -32.15 19.01 -15.25
C ASP A 475 -32.46 17.72 -14.45
N LEU A 476 -31.66 17.48 -13.40
CA LEU A 476 -31.85 16.36 -12.48
C LEU A 476 -32.96 16.60 -11.46
N SER A 477 -33.38 17.85 -11.23
CA SER A 477 -34.48 18.19 -10.31
C SER A 477 -35.82 17.88 -10.97
N ASP A 478 -36.04 18.40 -12.18
CA ASP A 478 -37.27 18.17 -12.96
C ASP A 478 -37.41 16.70 -13.32
N SER A 479 -36.32 16.01 -13.68
CA SER A 479 -36.33 14.56 -13.92
C SER A 479 -36.70 13.74 -12.67
N ARG A 480 -36.29 14.18 -11.47
CA ARG A 480 -36.58 13.49 -10.21
C ARG A 480 -38.03 13.72 -9.79
N GLU A 481 -38.56 14.91 -10.03
CA GLU A 481 -39.95 15.28 -9.74
C GLU A 481 -40.94 14.61 -10.71
N ILE A 482 -40.63 14.57 -12.02
CA ILE A 482 -41.35 13.78 -13.02
C ILE A 482 -41.35 12.28 -12.66
N ASN A 483 -40.22 11.77 -12.15
CA ASN A 483 -40.13 10.39 -11.67
C ASN A 483 -41.04 10.13 -10.46
N PHE A 484 -41.24 11.09 -9.54
CA PHE A 484 -42.15 10.90 -8.40
C PHE A 484 -43.63 10.93 -8.81
N GLU A 485 -44.02 11.80 -9.74
CA GLU A 485 -45.39 11.86 -10.23
C GLU A 485 -45.72 10.61 -11.07
N TYR A 486 -44.79 10.16 -11.91
CA TYR A 486 -44.91 8.91 -12.65
C TYR A 486 -44.90 7.69 -11.72
N LEU A 487 -44.01 7.64 -10.74
CA LEU A 487 -43.95 6.58 -9.72
C LEU A 487 -45.26 6.49 -8.94
N LYS A 488 -45.84 7.61 -8.53
CA LYS A 488 -47.15 7.65 -7.85
C LYS A 488 -48.24 7.04 -8.74
N HIS A 489 -48.24 7.35 -10.03
CA HIS A 489 -49.18 6.76 -10.99
C HIS A 489 -48.96 5.25 -11.16
N VAL A 490 -47.70 4.82 -11.33
CA VAL A 490 -47.34 3.41 -11.53
C VAL A 490 -47.67 2.57 -10.29
N VAL A 491 -47.38 3.07 -9.07
CA VAL A 491 -47.74 2.39 -7.81
C VAL A 491 -49.26 2.30 -7.65
N LEU A 492 -49.99 3.38 -7.90
CA LEU A 492 -51.46 3.39 -7.79
C LEU A 492 -52.09 2.42 -8.81
N LYS A 493 -51.58 2.41 -10.04
CA LYS A 493 -52.00 1.48 -11.10
C LYS A 493 -51.67 0.05 -10.73
N PHE A 494 -50.48 -0.22 -10.19
CA PHE A 494 -50.06 -1.55 -9.74
C PHE A 494 -50.97 -2.10 -8.63
N MET A 495 -51.34 -1.26 -7.65
CA MET A 495 -52.25 -1.65 -6.57
C MET A 495 -53.70 -1.87 -7.03
N SER A 496 -54.07 -1.38 -8.23
CA SER A 496 -55.44 -1.38 -8.74
C SER A 496 -55.64 -2.19 -10.03
N CYS A 497 -54.58 -2.77 -10.62
CA CYS A 497 -54.62 -3.47 -11.90
C CYS A 497 -54.92 -4.98 -11.79
N ARG A 498 -55.29 -5.60 -12.92
CA ARG A 498 -55.51 -7.05 -13.06
C ARG A 498 -54.25 -7.77 -13.56
N GLU A 499 -54.21 -9.08 -13.33
CA GLU A 499 -53.07 -10.01 -13.37
C GLU A 499 -52.06 -9.83 -14.55
N SER A 500 -52.52 -9.52 -15.75
CA SER A 500 -51.66 -9.43 -16.95
C SER A 500 -50.82 -8.15 -17.03
N GLU A 501 -51.20 -7.06 -16.35
CA GLU A 501 -50.46 -5.79 -16.38
C GLU A 501 -49.47 -5.65 -15.20
N ALA A 502 -49.72 -6.38 -14.11
CA ALA A 502 -48.95 -6.27 -12.88
C ALA A 502 -47.47 -6.66 -13.05
N LEU A 503 -47.15 -7.65 -13.89
CA LEU A 503 -45.76 -8.03 -14.20
C LEU A 503 -44.99 -6.94 -14.95
N HIS A 504 -45.65 -6.22 -15.86
CA HIS A 504 -45.04 -5.11 -16.58
C HIS A 504 -44.82 -3.90 -15.65
N LEU A 505 -45.76 -3.68 -14.73
CA LEU A 505 -45.64 -2.63 -13.71
C LEU A 505 -44.56 -2.94 -12.67
N ILE A 506 -44.31 -4.21 -12.32
CA ILE A 506 -43.17 -4.60 -11.48
C ILE A 506 -41.84 -4.20 -12.13
N LYS A 507 -41.68 -4.41 -13.44
CA LYS A 507 -40.48 -3.98 -14.15
C LYS A 507 -40.32 -2.46 -14.17
N ALA A 508 -41.42 -1.73 -14.35
CA ALA A 508 -41.40 -0.27 -14.27
C ALA A 508 -41.03 0.22 -12.86
N LEU A 509 -41.59 -0.39 -11.81
CA LEU A 509 -41.25 -0.09 -10.42
C LEU A 509 -39.79 -0.44 -10.09
N SER A 510 -39.29 -1.56 -10.61
CA SER A 510 -37.89 -1.98 -10.44
C SER A 510 -36.92 -0.92 -10.97
N VAL A 511 -37.21 -0.35 -12.14
CA VAL A 511 -36.38 0.72 -12.73
C VAL A 511 -36.55 2.05 -11.98
N LEU A 512 -37.77 2.42 -11.58
CA LEU A 512 -38.02 3.71 -10.92
C LEU A 512 -37.53 3.77 -9.47
N LEU A 513 -37.55 2.63 -8.76
CA LEU A 513 -37.14 2.51 -7.36
C LEU A 513 -35.77 1.86 -7.19
N ASN A 514 -35.09 1.53 -8.29
CA ASN A 514 -33.81 0.83 -8.31
C ASN A 514 -33.83 -0.47 -7.48
N PHE A 515 -34.80 -1.35 -7.74
CA PHE A 515 -34.82 -2.66 -7.09
C PHE A 515 -33.61 -3.49 -7.51
N SER A 516 -33.09 -4.26 -6.58
CA SER A 516 -32.19 -5.35 -6.92
C SER A 516 -32.96 -6.43 -7.67
N PRO A 517 -32.29 -7.26 -8.51
CA PRO A 517 -32.95 -8.37 -9.18
C PRO A 517 -33.58 -9.37 -8.20
N GLU A 518 -33.05 -9.48 -6.98
CA GLU A 518 -33.62 -10.26 -5.89
C GLU A 518 -34.91 -9.64 -5.33
N GLU A 519 -34.94 -8.31 -5.15
CA GLU A 519 -36.12 -7.58 -4.69
C GLU A 519 -37.25 -7.61 -5.74
N GLU A 520 -36.92 -7.44 -7.03
CA GLU A 520 -37.88 -7.57 -8.12
C GLU A 520 -38.48 -8.98 -8.17
N ASN A 521 -37.64 -10.01 -8.04
CA ASN A 521 -38.10 -11.40 -8.06
C ASN A 521 -38.94 -11.76 -6.82
N MET A 522 -38.63 -11.18 -5.65
CA MET A 522 -39.43 -11.35 -4.44
C MET A 522 -40.85 -10.77 -4.60
N VAL A 523 -40.97 -9.58 -5.19
CA VAL A 523 -42.28 -8.96 -5.46
C VAL A 523 -43.06 -9.79 -6.48
N LYS A 524 -42.37 -10.33 -7.50
CA LYS A 524 -42.95 -11.21 -8.51
C LYS A 524 -43.46 -12.53 -7.91
N GLU A 525 -42.66 -13.23 -7.11
CA GLU A 525 -43.05 -14.46 -6.41
C GLU A 525 -44.21 -14.22 -5.43
N THR A 526 -44.22 -13.07 -4.75
CA THR A 526 -45.31 -12.68 -3.85
C THR A 526 -46.61 -12.43 -4.61
N LEU A 527 -46.54 -11.80 -5.78
CA LEU A 527 -47.68 -11.60 -6.66
C LEU A 527 -48.22 -12.95 -7.18
N GLU A 528 -47.34 -13.82 -7.70
CA GLU A 528 -47.70 -15.16 -8.19
C GLU A 528 -48.33 -16.03 -7.08
N TYR A 529 -47.82 -15.94 -5.85
CA TYR A 529 -48.41 -16.60 -4.69
C TYR A 529 -49.81 -16.06 -4.37
N LYS A 530 -50.00 -14.74 -4.31
CA LYS A 530 -51.31 -14.14 -4.01
C LYS A 530 -52.35 -14.41 -5.10
N MET A 531 -51.92 -14.75 -6.31
CA MET A 531 -52.77 -15.06 -7.45
C MET A 531 -52.98 -16.59 -7.66
N SER A 532 -52.23 -17.45 -6.96
CA SER A 532 -52.36 -18.91 -7.04
C SER A 532 -53.18 -19.49 -5.89
N TRP A 533 -54.26 -20.22 -6.20
CA TRP A 533 -55.12 -20.88 -5.19
C TRP A 533 -54.39 -22.00 -4.41
N PHE A 534 -53.30 -22.55 -4.98
CA PHE A 534 -52.58 -23.70 -4.44
C PHE A 534 -51.12 -23.40 -4.03
N GLY A 535 -50.71 -22.14 -4.07
CA GLY A 535 -49.35 -21.73 -3.71
C GLY A 535 -49.09 -21.76 -2.20
N SER A 536 -47.86 -22.02 -1.80
CA SER A 536 -47.36 -21.78 -0.44
C SER A 536 -46.75 -20.38 -0.34
N LYS A 537 -46.99 -19.67 0.78
CA LYS A 537 -46.48 -18.30 0.97
C LYS A 537 -44.95 -18.27 0.83
N PRO A 538 -44.37 -17.42 -0.06
CA PRO A 538 -42.93 -17.35 -0.22
C PRO A 538 -42.29 -16.95 1.11
N LEU A 539 -41.21 -17.64 1.48
CA LEU A 539 -40.49 -17.32 2.72
C LEU A 539 -39.77 -15.99 2.57
N PRO A 540 -39.85 -15.07 3.55
CA PRO A 540 -39.04 -13.87 3.53
C PRO A 540 -37.57 -14.28 3.71
N ARG A 541 -36.80 -14.29 2.61
CA ARG A 541 -35.34 -14.37 2.71
C ARG A 541 -34.85 -13.04 3.24
N GLY A 542 -34.66 -12.99 4.56
CA GLY A 542 -34.13 -11.83 5.26
C GLY A 542 -35.20 -10.76 5.49
N SER A 543 -35.50 -10.50 6.76
CA SER A 543 -36.08 -9.23 7.15
C SER A 543 -35.07 -8.14 6.77
N VAL A 544 -35.25 -7.51 5.61
CA VAL A 544 -34.66 -6.18 5.37
C VAL A 544 -35.38 -5.27 6.35
N ARG A 545 -34.71 -5.01 7.47
CA ARG A 545 -35.04 -3.90 8.36
C ARG A 545 -35.13 -2.66 7.45
N PRO A 546 -36.24 -1.91 7.42
CA PRO A 546 -36.28 -0.70 6.62
C PRO A 546 -35.13 0.18 7.09
N SER A 547 -34.24 0.55 6.16
CA SER A 547 -33.07 1.40 6.38
C SER A 547 -33.50 2.82 6.74
N VAL A 548 -34.13 2.98 7.91
CA VAL A 548 -34.44 4.26 8.54
C VAL A 548 -33.79 4.26 9.91
N SER A 549 -32.46 4.28 9.92
CA SER A 549 -31.67 4.65 11.09
C SER A 549 -30.92 5.93 10.78
N ASN A 550 -31.63 7.06 10.87
CA ASN A 550 -30.99 8.33 11.20
C ASN A 550 -31.09 8.47 12.73
N PRO A 551 -29.98 8.61 13.47
CA PRO A 551 -30.07 8.91 14.89
C PRO A 551 -30.69 10.29 15.05
N LYS A 552 -31.75 10.31 15.86
CA LYS A 552 -32.46 11.46 16.40
C LYS A 552 -31.46 12.56 16.83
N MET A 553 -31.37 13.66 16.08
CA MET A 553 -30.84 14.91 16.62
C MET A 553 -31.80 15.37 17.71
N MET A 554 -31.34 15.33 18.96
CA MET A 554 -31.97 16.06 20.05
C MET A 554 -31.61 17.53 19.90
N TRP A 555 -32.58 18.36 19.54
CA TRP A 555 -32.61 19.78 19.87
C TRP A 555 -33.91 20.11 20.58
N SER A 556 -33.80 20.16 21.91
CA SER A 556 -34.48 21.01 22.89
C SER A 556 -34.60 20.25 24.20
#